data_AF-A0A7W1QEB5-F1
#
_entry.id   AF-A0A7W1QEB5-F1
#
_cell.length_a   1.000
_cell.length_b   1.000
_cell.length_c   1.000
_cell.angle_alpha   90.00
_cell.angle_beta   90.00
_cell.angle_gamma   90.00
#
_symmetry.space_group_name_H-M   'P 1'
#
loop_
_entity.id
_entity.type
_entity.pdbx_description
1 polymer ?
#
loop_
_entity_poly.entity_id
_entity_poly.type
_entity_poly.pdbx_seq_one_letter_code
_entity_poly.pdbx_strand_id
1 'polypeptide(L)'
;MAVADERELGIESETMSPHMNELVNARVSRRTVVTGGMAAAAGFLTAGLGASPAAAKHSGKGPNPRRAALLLGFTAIAPSNADEVVVPAGYTARPLIPWGTPILGAFPAFV
;
A
#
# COMPACT_ATOMS: atom_id res chain seq x y z
N MET A 1 -41.57 14.66 41.13
CA MET A 1 -40.55 15.25 42.03
C MET A 1 -39.84 14.08 42.71
N ALA A 2 -38.61 13.68 42.38
CA ALA A 2 -37.59 14.10 41.43
C ALA A 2 -37.00 12.80 40.83
N VAL A 3 -37.10 12.61 39.50
CA VAL A 3 -35.95 12.52 38.58
C VAL A 3 -34.69 11.95 39.26
N ALA A 4 -34.49 10.64 39.08
CA ALA A 4 -33.19 10.00 39.26
C ALA A 4 -32.22 10.60 38.24
N ASP A 5 -31.16 11.19 38.76
CA ASP A 5 -30.09 11.81 37.99
C ASP A 5 -29.12 10.73 37.49
N GLU A 6 -29.46 10.14 36.35
CA GLU A 6 -28.65 9.13 35.64
C GLU A 6 -27.66 9.80 34.67
N ARG A 7 -27.11 10.96 35.03
CA ARG A 7 -26.28 11.80 34.14
C ARG A 7 -24.84 11.90 34.58
N GLU A 8 -24.18 10.80 34.97
CA GLU A 8 -22.72 10.86 35.13
C GLU A 8 -21.96 9.53 34.99
N LEU A 9 -22.43 8.61 34.14
CA LEU A 9 -21.51 7.66 33.51
C LEU A 9 -20.92 8.32 32.27
N GLY A 10 -20.06 9.30 32.52
CA GLY A 10 -19.13 9.81 31.53
C GLY A 10 -18.22 8.65 31.12
N ILE A 11 -18.57 8.01 30.00
CA ILE A 11 -17.63 7.12 29.32
C ILE A 11 -16.58 8.04 28.69
N GLU A 12 -15.62 8.47 29.49
CA GLU A 12 -14.34 8.95 29.03
C GLU A 12 -13.66 7.77 28.34
N SER A 13 -13.98 7.59 27.06
CA SER A 13 -13.14 6.79 26.16
C SER A 13 -11.89 7.61 25.86
N GLU A 14 -11.11 7.92 26.89
CA GLU A 14 -9.77 8.45 26.71
C GLU A 14 -8.86 7.25 26.47
N THR A 15 -8.97 6.67 25.28
CA THR A 15 -7.82 6.00 24.68
C THR A 15 -6.78 7.11 24.50
N MET A 16 -6.02 7.40 25.56
CA MET A 16 -4.86 8.27 25.56
C MET A 16 -3.72 7.54 24.84
N SER A 17 -3.96 7.21 23.58
CA SER A 17 -2.93 6.74 22.68
C SER A 17 -2.17 8.00 22.24
N PRO A 18 -0.85 8.09 22.49
CA PRO A 18 -0.08 9.26 22.09
C PRO A 18 -0.29 9.48 20.60
N HIS A 19 -0.58 10.73 20.25
CA HIS A 19 -0.87 11.08 18.88
C HIS A 19 0.35 10.72 18.02
N MET A 20 0.17 10.19 16.81
CA MET A 20 1.30 9.75 15.97
C MET A 20 2.38 10.84 15.84
N ASN A 21 1.97 12.11 15.78
CA ASN A 21 2.87 13.25 15.71
C ASN A 21 3.78 13.38 16.94
N GLU A 22 3.32 13.01 18.13
CA GLU A 22 4.11 13.03 19.36
C GLU A 22 5.15 11.91 19.35
N LEU A 23 4.77 10.70 18.91
CA LEU A 23 5.71 9.58 18.75
C LEU A 23 6.80 9.88 17.71
N VAL A 24 6.42 10.53 16.61
CA VAL A 24 7.36 10.97 15.56
C VAL A 24 8.29 12.06 16.10
N ASN A 25 7.77 13.08 16.79
CA ASN A 25 8.61 14.13 17.39
C ASN A 25 9.56 13.61 18.48
N ALA A 26 9.15 12.58 19.23
CA ALA A 26 9.98 11.97 20.26
C ALA A 26 11.15 11.14 19.70
N ARG A 27 11.03 10.58 18.48
CA ARG A 27 12.06 9.72 17.87
C ARG A 27 12.77 10.31 16.66
N VAL A 28 12.19 11.31 16.00
CA VAL A 28 12.70 11.86 14.73
C VAL A 28 13.09 13.32 14.92
N SER A 29 14.39 13.60 14.91
CA SER A 29 14.89 14.97 14.92
C SER A 29 14.81 15.59 13.52
N ARG A 30 14.34 16.85 13.41
CA ARG A 30 14.36 17.59 12.13
C ARG A 30 15.75 17.63 11.51
N ARG A 31 16.81 17.68 12.34
CA ARG A 31 18.19 17.69 11.88
C ARG A 31 18.58 16.36 11.24
N THR A 32 18.19 15.23 11.82
CA THR A 32 18.50 13.91 11.24
C THR A 32 17.75 13.68 9.93
N VAL A 33 16.54 14.21 9.80
CA VAL A 33 15.78 14.20 8.53
C VAL A 33 16.49 15.03 7.46
N VAL A 34 16.92 16.26 7.79
CA VAL A 34 17.63 17.13 6.84
C VAL A 34 18.98 16.53 6.44
N THR A 35 19.79 16.05 7.40
CA THR A 35 21.09 15.44 7.08
C THR A 35 20.94 14.12 6.34
N GLY A 36 19.97 13.29 6.73
CA GLY A 36 19.67 12.02 6.06
C GLY A 36 19.15 12.22 4.64
N GLY A 37 18.26 13.19 4.43
CA GLY A 37 17.74 13.54 3.11
C GLY A 37 18.83 14.08 2.17
N MET A 38 19.73 14.91 2.70
CA MET A 38 20.86 15.45 1.93
C MET A 38 21.88 14.36 1.56
N ALA A 39 22.16 13.42 2.48
CA ALA A 39 23.00 12.25 2.18
C ALA A 39 22.36 11.30 1.16
N ALA A 40 21.04 11.08 1.24
CA ALA A 40 20.31 10.28 0.27
C ALA A 40 20.30 10.92 -1.13
N ALA A 41 20.10 12.24 -1.21
CA ALA A 41 20.16 12.97 -2.48
C ALA A 41 21.57 12.94 -3.09
N ALA A 42 22.61 13.16 -2.29
CA ALA A 42 23.99 13.04 -2.75
C ALA A 42 24.32 11.60 -3.20
N GLY A 43 23.86 10.60 -2.46
CA GLY A 43 23.96 9.19 -2.83
C GLY A 43 23.25 8.87 -4.15
N PHE A 44 22.03 9.37 -4.35
CA PHE A 44 21.30 9.20 -5.61
C PHE A 44 22.04 9.84 -6.78
N LEU A 45 22.47 11.09 -6.62
CA LEU A 45 23.16 11.84 -7.68
C LEU A 45 24.51 11.21 -8.02
N THR A 46 25.26 10.74 -7.02
CA THR A 46 26.56 10.09 -7.25
C THR A 46 26.42 8.67 -7.78
N ALA A 47 25.42 7.90 -7.34
CA ALA A 47 25.11 6.59 -7.90
C ALA A 47 24.53 6.68 -9.33
N GLY A 48 23.80 7.75 -9.65
CA GLY A 48 23.22 8.01 -10.97
C GLY A 48 24.23 8.47 -12.03
N LEU A 49 25.38 9.02 -11.63
CA LEU A 49 26.42 9.46 -12.58
C LEU A 49 27.33 8.33 -13.06
N GLY A 50 27.32 7.16 -12.40
CA GLY A 50 28.00 5.93 -12.85
C GLY A 50 27.06 4.84 -13.37
N ALA A 51 25.76 4.95 -13.08
CA ALA A 51 24.75 4.03 -13.57
C ALA A 51 24.18 4.54 -14.91
N SER A 52 24.71 4.00 -16.01
CA SER A 52 23.92 3.91 -17.25
C SER A 52 22.54 3.36 -16.88
N PRO A 53 21.41 3.82 -17.44
CA PRO A 53 20.11 3.23 -17.17
C PRO A 53 20.16 1.80 -17.71
N ALA A 54 20.60 0.88 -16.87
CA ALA A 54 20.38 -0.53 -17.06
C ALA A 54 18.87 -0.66 -16.98
N ALA A 55 18.23 -0.59 -18.16
CA ALA A 55 16.94 -1.20 -18.41
C ALA A 55 16.86 -2.42 -17.51
N ALA A 56 15.88 -2.45 -16.62
CA ALA A 56 15.75 -3.43 -15.54
C ALA A 56 15.78 -4.86 -16.11
N LYS A 57 16.99 -5.36 -16.39
CA LYS A 57 17.27 -6.75 -16.64
C LYS A 57 17.40 -7.32 -15.25
N HIS A 58 16.34 -7.97 -14.85
CA HIS A 58 16.24 -8.78 -13.66
C HIS A 58 17.40 -9.81 -13.66
N SER A 59 18.57 -9.41 -13.18
CA SER A 59 19.70 -10.30 -12.92
C SER A 59 19.63 -10.80 -11.48
N GLY A 60 18.44 -11.25 -11.09
CA GLY A 60 18.34 -12.21 -10.01
C GLY A 60 18.88 -13.53 -10.52
N LYS A 61 19.78 -14.17 -9.76
CA LYS A 61 20.07 -15.61 -9.86
C LYS A 61 18.83 -16.40 -9.40
N GLY A 62 17.68 -16.11 -10.02
CA GLY A 62 16.44 -16.86 -9.90
C GLY A 62 16.46 -18.03 -10.88
N PRO A 63 15.53 -18.99 -10.72
CA PRO A 63 15.47 -20.17 -11.57
C PRO A 63 15.48 -19.74 -13.05
N ASN A 64 16.31 -20.42 -13.85
CA ASN A 64 16.53 -20.22 -15.28
C ASN A 64 15.30 -19.58 -15.97
N PRO A 65 15.42 -18.41 -16.63
CA PRO A 65 14.28 -17.72 -17.24
C PRO A 65 13.57 -18.59 -18.29
N ARG A 66 14.27 -19.56 -18.91
CA ARG A 66 13.65 -20.57 -19.78
C ARG A 66 12.75 -21.57 -19.03
N ARG A 67 13.00 -21.82 -17.74
CA ARG A 67 12.23 -22.74 -16.90
C ARG A 67 11.04 -22.04 -16.23
N ALA A 68 11.18 -20.76 -15.87
CA ALA A 68 10.08 -19.92 -15.40
C ALA A 68 9.05 -19.63 -16.52
N ALA A 69 9.52 -19.44 -17.76
CA ALA A 69 8.67 -19.28 -18.94
C ALA A 69 7.87 -20.55 -19.32
N LEU A 70 8.27 -21.74 -18.84
CA LEU A 70 7.54 -22.99 -19.12
C LEU A 70 6.32 -23.20 -18.20
N LEU A 71 6.31 -22.60 -17.00
CA LEU A 71 5.17 -22.68 -16.07
C LEU A 71 4.15 -21.56 -16.29
N LEU A 72 4.59 -20.41 -16.80
CA LEU A 72 3.74 -19.26 -17.08
C LEU A 72 3.38 -19.24 -18.57
N GLY A 73 2.22 -19.78 -18.91
CA GLY A 73 1.72 -19.89 -20.29
C GLY A 73 1.11 -18.61 -20.89
N PHE A 74 1.43 -17.43 -20.35
CA PHE A 74 0.86 -16.16 -20.80
C PHE A 74 1.94 -15.12 -21.12
N THR A 75 1.62 -14.23 -22.05
CA THR A 75 2.49 -13.09 -22.39
C THR A 75 2.43 -12.02 -21.30
N ALA A 76 3.59 -11.54 -20.85
CA ALA A 76 3.68 -10.48 -19.85
C ALA A 76 3.00 -9.18 -20.32
N ILE A 77 2.32 -8.50 -19.39
CA ILE A 77 1.60 -7.24 -19.60
C ILE A 77 2.44 -6.09 -19.05
N ALA A 78 2.43 -4.94 -19.73
CA ALA A 78 3.10 -3.72 -19.27
C ALA A 78 2.35 -3.08 -18.07
N PRO A 79 3.04 -2.40 -17.16
CA PRO A 79 2.39 -1.64 -16.08
C PRO A 79 1.55 -0.49 -16.66
N SER A 80 0.40 -0.23 -16.03
CA SER A 80 -0.56 0.81 -16.43
C SER A 80 -1.07 1.58 -15.20
N ASN A 81 -1.46 2.84 -15.41
CA ASN A 81 -2.17 3.66 -14.43
C ASN A 81 -3.65 3.84 -14.79
N ALA A 82 -4.14 3.15 -15.81
CA ALA A 82 -5.54 3.17 -16.19
C ALA A 82 -6.40 2.47 -15.12
N ASP A 83 -7.60 3.00 -14.88
CA ASP A 83 -8.60 2.39 -14.00
C ASP A 83 -9.32 1.24 -14.71
N GLU A 84 -8.56 0.21 -15.08
CA GLU A 84 -9.07 -0.97 -15.78
C GLU A 84 -8.27 -2.24 -15.43
N VAL A 85 -8.88 -3.41 -15.68
CA VAL A 85 -8.24 -4.71 -15.49
C VAL A 85 -7.79 -5.25 -16.84
N VAL A 86 -6.48 -5.19 -17.13
CA VAL A 86 -5.88 -5.75 -18.35
C VAL A 86 -5.44 -7.19 -18.10
N VAL A 87 -5.86 -8.12 -18.97
CA VAL A 87 -5.51 -9.55 -18.90
C VAL A 87 -4.82 -10.02 -20.18
N PRO A 88 -4.06 -11.12 -20.16
CA PRO A 88 -3.41 -11.64 -21.37
C PRO A 88 -4.45 -12.16 -22.38
N ALA A 89 -4.02 -12.31 -23.64
CA ALA A 89 -4.89 -12.86 -24.68
C ALA A 89 -5.45 -14.24 -24.30
N GLY A 90 -6.76 -14.44 -24.49
CA GLY A 90 -7.46 -15.68 -24.13
C GLY A 90 -7.93 -15.77 -22.68
N TYR A 91 -7.70 -14.75 -21.86
CA TYR A 91 -8.18 -14.68 -20.47
C TYR A 91 -9.35 -13.72 -20.33
N THR A 92 -10.16 -13.92 -19.29
CA THR A 92 -11.29 -13.04 -18.92
C THR A 92 -11.31 -12.79 -17.42
N ALA A 93 -11.45 -11.53 -17.01
CA ALA A 93 -11.70 -11.16 -15.62
C ALA A 93 -13.20 -10.89 -15.41
N ARG A 94 -13.77 -11.39 -14.31
CA ARG A 94 -15.17 -11.14 -13.92
C ARG A 94 -15.24 -10.85 -12.43
N PRO A 95 -15.88 -9.75 -11.99
CA PRO A 95 -16.14 -9.51 -10.57
C PRO A 95 -16.97 -10.65 -9.99
N LEU A 96 -16.52 -11.24 -8.88
CA LEU A 96 -17.24 -12.33 -8.22
C LEU A 96 -18.30 -11.79 -7.27
N ILE A 97 -17.90 -10.93 -6.32
CA ILE A 97 -18.77 -10.27 -5.35
C ILE A 97 -18.31 -8.82 -5.24
N PRO A 98 -19.07 -7.84 -5.76
CA PRO A 98 -18.82 -6.43 -5.53
C PRO A 98 -18.88 -6.08 -4.05
N TRP A 99 -18.15 -5.04 -3.66
CA TRP A 99 -18.26 -4.52 -2.31
C TRP A 99 -19.70 -4.08 -2.02
N GLY A 100 -20.19 -4.41 -0.82
CA GLY A 100 -21.56 -4.10 -0.40
C GLY A 100 -22.61 -5.14 -0.83
N THR A 101 -22.22 -6.22 -1.51
CA THR A 101 -23.15 -7.32 -1.83
C THR A 101 -23.56 -8.06 -0.53
N PRO A 102 -24.86 -8.14 -0.21
CA PRO A 102 -25.33 -8.88 0.96
C PRO A 102 -24.97 -10.37 0.90
N ILE A 103 -24.31 -10.88 1.93
CA ILE A 103 -23.87 -12.29 1.99
C ILE A 103 -24.97 -13.19 2.60
N LEU A 104 -25.79 -12.66 3.51
CA LEU A 104 -26.89 -13.38 4.18
C LEU A 104 -28.28 -12.88 3.75
N GLY A 105 -28.40 -12.38 2.53
CA GLY A 105 -29.67 -11.92 1.96
C GLY A 105 -30.04 -10.50 2.38
N ALA A 106 -30.90 -10.34 3.38
CA ALA A 106 -31.55 -9.06 3.68
C ALA A 106 -30.63 -8.07 4.42
N PHE A 107 -29.69 -7.47 3.69
CA PHE A 107 -28.94 -6.30 4.13
C PHE A 107 -29.24 -5.10 3.21
N PRO A 108 -29.11 -3.86 3.71
CA PRO A 108 -29.28 -2.68 2.88
C PRO A 108 -28.31 -2.69 1.70
N ALA A 109 -28.78 -2.18 0.55
CA ALA A 109 -27.92 -1.94 -0.59
C ALA A 109 -26.84 -0.91 -0.22
N PHE A 110 -25.65 -1.09 -0.78
CA PHE A 110 -24.58 -0.10 -0.66
C PHE A 110 -24.96 1.19 -1.38
N VAL A 111 -24.68 2.33 -0.73
CA VAL A 111 -24.99 3.71 -1.20
C VAL A 111 -23.72 4.44 -1.61
#